data_AF-A0A6L7PDN7-F1
#
_entry.id   AF-A0A6L7PDN7-F1
#
_cell.length_a   1.000
_cell.length_b   1.000
_cell.length_c   1.000
_cell.angle_alpha   90.00
_cell.angle_beta   90.00
_cell.angle_gamma   90.00
#
_symmetry.space_group_name_H-M   'P 1'
#
loop_
_entity.id
_entity.type
_entity.pdbx_description
1 polymer ?
#
loop_
_entity_poly.entity_id
_entity_poly.type
_entity_poly.pdbx_seq_one_letter_code
_entity_poly.pdbx_strand_id
1 'polypeptide(L)'
;MRLLSAPRVFYGWWIVVAGFAIQWTVGALMLHPFGIYVVEFEEEFGWNRTELSVAFSLARVEDGLLGPIQGWMIDRFGPRAVIRVGVV
;
A
#
# COMPACT_ATOMS: atom_id res chain seq x y z
N MET A 1 -1.97 48.30 -14.22
CA MET A 1 -2.87 47.15 -13.95
C MET A 1 -2.05 45.86 -14.09
N ARG A 2 -1.49 45.34 -12.98
CA ARG A 2 -0.75 44.07 -12.98
C ARG A 2 -1.76 42.95 -12.72
N LEU A 3 -2.00 42.11 -13.71
CA LEU A 3 -2.82 40.90 -13.57
C LEU A 3 -2.07 39.95 -12.63
N LEU A 4 -2.60 39.75 -11.43
CA LEU A 4 -2.12 38.72 -10.52
C LEU A 4 -2.55 37.37 -11.10
N SER A 5 -1.62 36.69 -11.75
CA SER A 5 -1.76 35.29 -12.15
C SER A 5 -2.13 34.48 -10.90
N ALA A 6 -3.28 33.81 -10.92
CA ALA A 6 -3.68 32.91 -9.84
C ALA A 6 -2.55 31.90 -9.57
N PRO A 7 -2.19 31.61 -8.30
CA PRO A 7 -1.19 30.60 -8.00
C PRO A 7 -1.73 29.25 -8.52
N ARG A 8 -1.09 28.71 -9.54
CA ARG A 8 -1.38 27.36 -10.02
C ARG A 8 -1.03 26.40 -8.89
N VAL A 9 -2.01 25.62 -8.42
CA VAL A 9 -1.80 24.60 -7.39
C VAL A 9 -0.63 23.72 -7.82
N PHE A 10 0.37 23.58 -6.94
CA PHE A 10 1.56 22.77 -7.22
C PHE A 10 1.16 21.31 -7.44
N TYR A 11 1.54 20.74 -8.59
CA TYR A 11 1.19 19.36 -8.96
C TYR A 11 1.62 18.32 -7.91
N GLY A 12 2.67 18.60 -7.14
CA GLY A 12 3.10 17.72 -6.05
C GLY A 12 2.03 17.50 -4.97
N TRP A 13 1.11 18.44 -4.74
CA TRP A 13 0.00 18.22 -3.80
C TRP A 13 -0.93 17.09 -4.25
N TRP A 14 -1.13 16.90 -5.56
CA TRP A 14 -1.90 15.77 -6.08
C TRP A 14 -1.17 14.44 -5.85
N ILE A 15 0.17 14.43 -5.96
CA ILE A 15 0.97 13.23 -5.67
C ILE A 15 0.87 12.88 -4.18
N VAL A 16 0.91 13.88 -3.29
CA VAL A 16 0.77 13.68 -1.85
C VAL A 16 -0.60 13.10 -1.51
N VAL A 17 -1.68 13.70 -2.04
CA VAL A 17 -3.05 13.21 -1.80
C VAL A 17 -3.24 11.80 -2.36
N ALA A 18 -2.71 11.50 -3.55
CA ALA A 18 -2.77 10.16 -4.12
C ALA A 18 -2.00 9.14 -3.28
N GLY A 19 -0.77 9.46 -2.86
CA GLY A 19 0.04 8.61 -2.00
C GLY A 19 -0.63 8.36 -0.65
N PHE A 20 -1.21 9.41 -0.05
CA PHE A 20 -2.00 9.29 1.17
C PHE A 20 -3.21 8.39 0.98
N ALA A 21 -3.99 8.57 -0.09
CA ALA A 21 -5.17 7.75 -0.35
C ALA A 21 -4.82 6.27 -0.55
N ILE A 22 -3.72 5.97 -1.24
CA ILE A 22 -3.21 4.61 -1.42
C ILE A 22 -2.82 4.01 -0.07
N GLN A 23 -1.99 4.70 0.71
CA GLN A 23 -1.54 4.24 2.03
C GLN A 23 -2.70 4.07 3.00
N TRP A 24 -3.65 5.01 2.98
CA TRP A 24 -4.88 4.92 3.78
C TRP A 24 -5.69 3.68 3.42
N THR A 25 -5.88 3.41 2.13
CA THR A 25 -6.66 2.25 1.67
C THR A 25 -6.01 0.94 2.11
N VAL A 26 -4.69 0.81 1.93
CA VAL A 26 -3.93 -0.37 2.39
C VAL A 26 -4.01 -0.50 3.91
N GLY A 27 -3.82 0.59 4.66
CA GLY A 27 -3.90 0.58 6.12
C GLY A 27 -5.30 0.23 6.64
N ALA A 28 -6.34 0.79 6.03
CA ALA A 28 -7.73 0.63 6.45
C ALA A 28 -8.31 -0.75 6.09
N LEU A 29 -7.88 -1.36 4.98
CA LEU A 29 -8.46 -2.61 4.49
C LEU A 29 -7.59 -3.84 4.73
N MET A 30 -6.28 -3.69 4.90
CA MET A 30 -5.37 -4.85 4.99
C MET A 30 -4.71 -4.96 6.36
N LEU A 31 -4.20 -3.84 6.91
CA LEU A 31 -3.35 -3.89 8.10
C LEU A 31 -4.14 -3.82 9.41
N HIS A 32 -4.97 -2.78 9.57
CA HIS A 32 -5.72 -2.58 10.81
C HIS A 32 -6.85 -3.59 11.05
N PRO A 33 -7.65 -3.99 10.04
CA PRO A 33 -8.76 -4.93 10.27
C PRO A 33 -8.32 -6.39 10.34
N PHE A 34 -7.02 -6.70 10.21
CA PHE A 34 -6.54 -8.08 10.21
C PHE A 34 -7.02 -8.87 11.44
N GLY A 35 -7.02 -8.25 12.63
CA GLY A 35 -7.54 -8.89 13.84
C GLY A 35 -9.04 -9.24 13.78
N ILE A 36 -9.83 -8.46 13.03
CA ILE A 36 -11.25 -8.75 12.78
C ILE A 36 -11.36 -9.93 11.81
N TYR A 37 -10.57 -9.95 10.73
CA TYR A 37 -10.56 -11.07 9.80
C TYR A 37 -10.13 -12.39 10.43
N VAL A 38 -9.21 -12.35 11.40
CA VAL A 38 -8.80 -13.54 12.14
C VAL A 38 -9.97 -14.18 12.89
N VAL A 39 -10.84 -13.36 13.50
CA VAL A 39 -12.03 -13.85 14.22
C VAL A 39 -13.01 -14.49 13.25
N GLU A 40 -13.31 -13.80 12.13
CA GLU A 40 -14.22 -14.33 11.11
C GLU A 40 -13.69 -15.64 10.49
N PHE A 41 -12.38 -15.74 10.24
CA PHE A 41 -11.78 -16.96 9.73
C PHE A 41 -11.80 -18.12 10.74
N GLU A 42 -11.65 -17.81 12.03
CA GLU A 42 -11.79 -18.79 13.12
C GLU A 42 -13.25 -19.31 13.19
N GLU A 43 -14.24 -18.43 13.02
CA GLU A 43 -15.68 -18.78 13.07
C GLU A 43 -16.18 -19.52 11.82
N GLU A 44 -15.78 -19.09 10.61
CA GLU A 44 -16.28 -19.66 9.36
C GLU A 44 -15.50 -20.90 8.89
N PHE A 45 -14.16 -20.90 9.06
CA PHE A 45 -13.29 -21.96 8.56
C PHE A 45 -12.68 -22.84 9.66
N GLY A 46 -12.85 -22.48 10.93
CA GLY A 46 -12.29 -23.22 12.06
C GLY A 46 -10.76 -23.13 12.17
N TRP A 47 -10.15 -22.14 11.52
CA TRP A 47 -8.69 -21.98 11.52
C TRP A 47 -8.18 -21.54 12.89
N ASN A 48 -7.04 -22.10 13.32
CA ASN A 48 -6.43 -21.67 14.57
C ASN A 48 -5.62 -20.38 14.36
N ARG A 49 -5.60 -19.52 15.37
CA ARG A 49 -4.84 -18.26 15.41
C ARG A 49 -3.37 -18.43 15.06
N THR A 50 -2.76 -19.57 15.39
CA THR A 50 -1.36 -19.86 15.03
C THR A 50 -1.16 -19.95 13.51
N GLU A 51 -2.05 -20.63 12.79
CA GLU A 51 -1.97 -20.78 11.34
C GLU A 51 -2.12 -19.43 10.64
N LEU A 52 -3.11 -18.66 11.08
CA LEU A 52 -3.36 -17.28 10.61
C LEU A 52 -2.19 -16.34 10.89
N SER A 53 -1.59 -16.45 12.08
CA SER A 53 -0.43 -15.65 12.47
C SER A 53 0.81 -15.99 11.64
N VAL A 54 1.01 -17.27 11.31
CA VAL A 54 2.09 -17.73 10.44
C VAL A 54 1.89 -17.20 9.02
N ALA A 55 0.67 -17.29 8.48
CA ALA A 55 0.34 -16.75 7.16
C ALA A 55 0.60 -15.24 7.09
N PHE A 56 0.16 -14.48 8.09
CA PHE A 56 0.42 -13.05 8.16
C PHE A 56 1.91 -12.73 8.27
N SER A 57 2.64 -13.46 9.11
CA SER A 57 4.09 -13.28 9.28
C SER A 57 4.84 -13.56 7.98
N LEU A 58 4.44 -14.58 7.23
CA LEU A 58 5.01 -14.88 5.92
C LEU A 58 4.76 -13.75 4.93
N ALA A 59 3.54 -13.22 4.87
CA ALA A 59 3.23 -12.06 4.03
C ALA A 59 4.04 -10.80 4.41
N ARG A 60 4.36 -10.61 5.70
CA ARG A 60 5.25 -9.52 6.15
C ARG A 60 6.70 -9.74 5.70
N VAL A 61 7.18 -10.98 5.79
CA VAL A 61 8.54 -11.34 5.33
C VAL A 61 8.65 -11.14 3.82
N GLU A 62 7.65 -11.58 3.06
CA GLU A 62 7.57 -11.36 1.63
C GLU A 62 7.65 -9.86 1.29
N ASP A 63 6.82 -9.02 1.91
CA ASP A 63 6.81 -7.57 1.67
C ASP A 63 8.19 -6.93 1.98
N GLY A 64 8.84 -7.36 3.06
CA GLY A 64 10.19 -6.93 3.43
C GLY A 64 11.27 -7.37 2.43
N LEU A 65 11.20 -8.61 1.92
CA LEU A 65 12.13 -9.13 0.93
C LEU A 65 11.95 -8.48 -0.44
N LEU A 66 10.71 -8.16 -0.81
CA LEU A 66 10.40 -7.47 -2.05
C LEU A 66 10.82 -5.99 -2.00
N GLY A 67 10.97 -5.38 -0.82
CA GLY A 67 11.37 -3.98 -0.65
C GLY A 67 12.61 -3.57 -1.48
N PRO A 68 13.78 -4.22 -1.30
CA PRO A 68 14.97 -3.94 -2.11
C PRO A 68 14.77 -4.14 -3.62
N ILE A 69 14.00 -5.16 -4.00
CA ILE A 69 13.71 -5.48 -5.41
C ILE A 69 12.85 -4.37 -6.02
N GLN A 70 11.80 -3.95 -5.32
CA GLN A 70 10.93 -2.83 -5.70
C GLN A 70 11.73 -1.53 -5.81
N GLY A 71 12.62 -1.24 -4.85
CA GLY A 71 13.52 -0.09 -4.90
C GLY A 71 14.42 -0.11 -6.15
N TRP A 72 15.07 -1.23 -6.41
CA TRP A 72 15.89 -1.41 -7.62
C TRP A 72 15.08 -1.25 -8.91
N MET A 73 13.86 -1.79 -8.96
CA MET A 73 12.96 -1.62 -10.09
C MET A 73 12.56 -0.16 -10.31
N ILE A 74 12.28 0.58 -9.24
CA ILE A 74 11.95 2.00 -9.30
C ILE A 74 13.13 2.81 -9.83
N ASP A 75 14.35 2.51 -9.36
CA ASP A 75 15.57 3.17 -9.82
C ASP A 75 15.87 2.87 -11.30
N ARG A 76 15.60 1.63 -11.76
CA ARG A 76 15.93 1.18 -13.13
C ARG A 76 14.90 1.55 -14.19
N PHE A 77 13.61 1.45 -13.87
CA PHE A 77 12.49 1.61 -14.82
C PHE A 77 11.68 2.89 -14.57
N GLY A 78 11.94 3.58 -13.46
CA GLY A 78 11.22 4.75 -13.03
C GLY A 78 9.90 4.41 -12.32
N PRO A 79 9.46 5.26 -11.38
CA PRO A 79 8.32 4.98 -10.51
C PRO A 79 7.00 4.79 -11.27
N ARG A 80 6.79 5.50 -12.39
CA ARG A 80 5.54 5.41 -13.15
C ARG A 80 5.35 4.07 -13.87
N ALA A 81 6.41 3.44 -14.34
CA ALA A 81 6.34 2.14 -14.99
C ALA A 81 6.03 1.04 -13.96
N VAL A 82 6.74 1.09 -12.82
CA VAL A 82 6.56 0.13 -11.72
C VAL A 82 5.15 0.18 -11.16
N ILE A 83 4.61 1.38 -10.90
CA ILE A 83 3.23 1.54 -10.40
C ILE A 83 2.20 0.95 -11.37
N ARG A 84 2.37 1.14 -12.69
CA ARG A 84 1.43 0.59 -13.68
C ARG A 84 1.43 -0.93 -13.71
N VAL A 85 2.60 -1.55 -13.54
CA VAL A 85 2.72 -3.00 -13.48
C VAL A 85 2.14 -3.54 -12.18
N GLY A 86 2.37 -2.86 -11.04
CA GLY A 86 1.85 -3.32 -9.74
C GLY A 86 0.34 -3.12 -9.52
N VAL A 87 -0.30 -2.27 -10.32
CA VAL A 87 -1.76 -2.05 -10.28
C VAL A 87 -2.55 -3.07 -11.11
N VAL A 88 -1.91 -3.74 -12.08
CA VAL A 88 -2.52 -4.74 -12.98
C VAL A 88 -2.26 -6.13 -12.45
#